data_AF-S7T1U3-F1
#
_entry.id   AF-S7T1U3-F1
#
_cell.length_a   1.000
_cell.length_b   1.000
_cell.length_c   1.000
_cell.angle_alpha   90.00
_cell.angle_beta   90.00
_cell.angle_gamma   90.00
#
_symmetry.space_group_name_H-M   'P 1'
#
loop_
_entity.id
_entity.type
_entity.pdbx_description
1 polymer ?
#
loop_
_entity_poly.entity_id
_entity_poly.type
_entity_poly.pdbx_seq_one_letter_code
_entity_poly.pdbx_strand_id
1 'polypeptide(L)'
;MPMAHVRPFLKQILTDKTFRDKLISTSNAADRAEVLAKYGYEFSDTEFEEGYNATLVGLQFEDDANRLKEFKLMWDMLRRL
;
A
#
# COMPACT_ATOMS: atom_id res chain seq x y z
N MET A 1 4.13 15.36 9.01
CA MET A 1 3.64 14.12 9.66
C MET A 1 3.58 13.03 8.60
N PRO A 2 4.53 12.09 8.61
CA PRO A 2 4.67 11.15 7.51
C PRO A 2 3.59 10.04 7.44
N MET A 3 2.85 9.82 8.52
CA MET A 3 1.76 8.82 8.54
C MET A 3 0.46 9.26 7.83
N ALA A 4 0.33 10.53 7.47
CA ALA A 4 -0.92 11.07 6.93
C ALA A 4 -1.29 10.49 5.56
N HIS A 5 -0.29 10.03 4.79
CA HIS A 5 -0.47 9.57 3.40
C HIS A 5 -0.59 8.04 3.29
N VAL A 6 -0.05 7.28 4.25
CA VAL A 6 -0.02 5.80 4.19
C VAL A 6 -1.38 5.18 4.53
N ARG A 7 -2.08 5.70 5.54
CA ARG A 7 -3.41 5.18 5.91
C ARG A 7 -4.45 5.33 4.79
N PRO A 8 -4.58 6.50 4.13
CA PRO A 8 -5.46 6.64 2.97
C PRO A 8 -5.05 5.72 1.82
N PHE A 9 -3.75 5.57 1.56
CA PHE A 9 -3.23 4.61 0.57
C PHE A 9 -3.68 3.17 0.86
N LEU A 10 -3.48 2.68 2.09
CA LEU A 10 -3.85 1.33 2.50
C LEU A 10 -5.37 1.11 2.46
N LYS A 11 -6.17 2.12 2.75
CA LYS A 11 -7.62 2.03 2.57
C LYS A 11 -7.99 1.97 1.09
N GLN A 12 -7.39 2.80 0.26
CA GLN A 12 -7.66 2.83 -1.17
C GLN A 12 -7.26 1.51 -1.84
N ILE A 13 -6.16 0.88 -1.47
CA ILE A 13 -5.73 -0.36 -2.11
C ILE A 13 -6.66 -1.56 -1.81
N LEU A 14 -7.34 -1.52 -0.67
CA LEU A 14 -8.33 -2.52 -0.27
C LEU A 14 -9.67 -2.34 -0.99
N THR A 15 -10.04 -1.10 -1.34
CA THR A 15 -11.36 -0.77 -1.92
C THR A 15 -11.32 -0.56 -3.43
N ASP A 16 -10.23 -0.02 -3.97
CA ASP A 16 -10.05 0.35 -5.37
C ASP A 16 -9.21 -0.71 -6.10
N LYS A 17 -9.92 -1.67 -6.71
CA LYS A 17 -9.30 -2.71 -7.53
C LYS A 17 -8.53 -2.13 -8.72
N THR A 18 -9.02 -1.06 -9.35
CA THR A 18 -8.38 -0.46 -10.53
C THR A 18 -7.02 0.14 -10.17
N PHE A 19 -6.97 0.87 -9.06
CA PHE A 19 -5.71 1.40 -8.54
C PHE A 19 -4.72 0.29 -8.20
N ARG A 20 -5.19 -0.76 -7.51
CA ARG A 20 -4.36 -1.92 -7.16
C ARG A 20 -3.81 -2.62 -8.40
N ASP A 21 -4.65 -2.95 -9.37
CA ASP A 21 -4.26 -3.66 -10.58
C ASP A 21 -3.24 -2.83 -11.40
N LYS A 22 -3.41 -1.50 -11.41
CA LYS A 22 -2.46 -0.58 -12.05
C LYS A 22 -1.10 -0.60 -11.38
N LEU A 23 -1.05 -0.58 -10.04
CA LEU A 23 0.20 -0.71 -9.28
C LEU A 23 0.89 -2.05 -9.55
N ILE A 24 0.12 -3.14 -9.62
CA ILE A 24 0.66 -4.49 -9.88
C ILE A 24 1.19 -4.62 -11.30
N SER A 25 0.55 -3.99 -12.29
CA SER A 25 0.95 -4.07 -13.70
C SER A 25 2.25 -3.33 -14.05
N THR A 26 2.79 -2.53 -13.12
CA THR A 26 4.06 -1.81 -13.33
C THR A 26 5.24 -2.77 -13.37
N SER A 27 6.19 -2.49 -14.27
CA SER A 27 7.31 -3.42 -14.51
C SER A 27 8.49 -3.20 -13.57
N ASN A 28 8.63 -2.01 -13.00
CA ASN A 28 9.78 -1.63 -12.20
C ASN A 28 9.40 -0.64 -11.07
N ALA A 29 10.32 -0.42 -10.14
CA ALA A 29 10.08 0.44 -8.97
C ALA A 29 9.85 1.92 -9.32
N ALA A 30 10.47 2.43 -10.38
CA ALA A 30 10.29 3.83 -10.81
C ALA A 30 8.86 4.07 -11.32
N ASP A 31 8.33 3.18 -12.16
CA ASP A 31 6.95 3.26 -12.64
C ASP A 31 5.95 3.22 -11.47
N ARG A 32 6.22 2.40 -10.43
CA ARG A 32 5.40 2.37 -9.21
C ARG A 32 5.43 3.70 -8.47
N ALA A 33 6.61 4.30 -8.33
CA ALA A 33 6.75 5.60 -7.71
C ALA A 33 5.97 6.68 -8.48
N GLU A 34 5.99 6.65 -9.82
CA GLU A 34 5.19 7.57 -10.64
C GLU A 34 3.67 7.36 -10.46
N VAL A 35 3.21 6.10 -10.38
CA VAL A 35 1.81 5.80 -10.10
C VAL A 35 1.43 6.31 -8.71
N LEU A 36 2.25 6.08 -7.68
CA LEU A 36 1.98 6.59 -6.32
C LEU A 36 1.92 8.13 -6.32
N ALA A 37 2.90 8.79 -6.92
CA ALA A 37 2.96 10.25 -7.01
C ALA A 37 1.75 10.84 -7.74
N LYS A 38 1.29 10.21 -8.83
CA LYS A 38 0.09 10.64 -9.57
C LYS A 38 -1.18 10.60 -8.72
N TYR A 39 -1.24 9.70 -7.75
CA TYR A 39 -2.36 9.58 -6.82
C TYR A 39 -2.15 10.37 -5.52
N GLY A 40 -1.07 11.18 -5.44
CA GLY A 40 -0.75 12.00 -4.28
C GLY A 40 -0.18 11.22 -3.10
N TYR A 41 0.35 10.02 -3.35
CA TYR A 41 1.00 9.18 -2.36
C TYR A 41 2.50 9.27 -2.49
N GLU A 42 3.14 9.77 -1.44
CA GLU A 42 4.58 9.80 -1.30
C GLU A 42 4.90 9.37 0.14
N PHE A 43 5.64 8.27 0.26
CA PHE A 43 6.09 7.74 1.53
C PHE A 43 7.32 6.86 1.30
N SER A 44 8.23 6.86 2.27
CA SER A 44 9.36 5.95 2.35
C SER A 44 8.91 4.55 2.82
N ASP A 45 9.80 3.57 2.67
CA ASP A 45 9.55 2.22 3.15
C ASP A 45 9.28 2.17 4.65
N THR A 46 10.03 2.94 5.45
CA THR A 46 9.83 3.03 6.90
C THR A 46 8.42 3.54 7.23
N GLU A 47 7.99 4.62 6.57
CA GLU A 47 6.68 5.21 6.79
C GLU A 47 5.56 4.25 6.38
N PHE A 48 5.78 3.50 5.30
CA PHE A 48 4.87 2.44 4.89
C PHE A 48 4.75 1.34 5.94
N GLU A 49 5.87 0.81 6.46
CA GLU A 49 5.86 -0.26 7.46
C GLU A 49 5.17 0.20 8.76
N GLU A 50 5.46 1.41 9.22
CA GLU A 50 4.80 1.97 10.40
C GLU A 50 3.30 2.15 10.17
N GLY A 51 2.90 2.70 9.02
CA GLY A 51 1.49 2.89 8.67
C GLY A 51 0.74 1.58 8.44
N TYR A 52 1.40 0.56 7.91
CA TYR A 52 0.87 -0.80 7.78
C TYR A 52 0.58 -1.39 9.15
N ASN A 53 1.56 -1.39 10.07
CA ASN A 53 1.38 -1.92 11.41
C ASN A 53 0.27 -1.18 12.17
N ALA A 54 0.26 0.15 12.09
CA ALA A 54 -0.77 0.98 12.71
C ALA A 54 -2.17 0.80 12.09
N THR A 55 -2.26 0.36 10.83
CA THR A 55 -3.54 0.03 10.18
C THR A 55 -3.99 -1.36 10.58
N LEU A 56 -3.09 -2.35 10.55
CA LEU A 56 -3.37 -3.74 10.91
C LEU A 56 -3.89 -3.85 12.35
N VAL A 57 -3.27 -3.17 13.31
CA VAL A 57 -3.72 -3.14 14.71
C VAL A 57 -5.09 -2.49 14.87
N GLY A 58 -5.46 -1.57 13.97
CA GLY A 58 -6.74 -0.88 13.99
C GLY A 58 -7.89 -1.63 13.31
N LEU A 59 -7.63 -2.74 12.60
CA LEU A 59 -8.66 -3.52 11.93
C LEU A 59 -9.38 -4.42 12.95
N GLN A 60 -10.70 -4.30 13.01
CA GLN A 60 -11.54 -5.07 13.94
C GLN A 60 -12.00 -6.41 13.35
N PHE A 61 -11.98 -6.55 12.02
CA PHE A 61 -12.43 -7.74 11.32
C PHE A 61 -11.26 -8.54 10.76
N GLU A 62 -11.29 -9.85 10.98
CA GLU A 62 -10.24 -10.78 10.54
C GLU A 62 -10.08 -10.80 9.02
N ASP A 63 -11.19 -10.74 8.28
CA ASP A 63 -11.16 -10.72 6.80
C ASP A 63 -10.41 -9.50 6.25
N ASP A 64 -10.61 -8.32 6.83
CA ASP A 64 -9.90 -7.11 6.42
C ASP A 64 -8.41 -7.20 6.77
N ALA A 65 -8.09 -7.78 7.94
CA ALA A 65 -6.71 -8.02 8.33
C ALA A 65 -6.01 -9.00 7.39
N ASN A 66 -6.71 -10.04 6.94
CA ASN A 66 -6.19 -11.02 5.99
C ASN A 66 -5.96 -10.39 4.62
N ARG A 67 -6.89 -9.59 4.09
CA ARG A 67 -6.70 -8.85 2.84
C ARG A 67 -5.52 -7.89 2.90
N LEU A 68 -5.34 -7.20 4.03
CA LEU A 68 -4.22 -6.29 4.22
C LEU A 68 -2.87 -7.04 4.27
N LYS A 69 -2.82 -8.22 4.91
CA LYS A 69 -1.63 -9.09 4.94
C LYS A 69 -1.30 -9.65 3.55
N GLU A 70 -2.30 -10.09 2.79
CA GLU A 70 -2.11 -10.55 1.40
C GLU A 70 -1.52 -9.44 0.53
N PHE A 71 -2.07 -8.23 0.65
CA PHE A 71 -1.50 -7.07 -0.05
C PHE A 71 -0.05 -6.81 0.36
N LYS A 72 0.28 -6.87 1.65
CA LYS A 72 1.65 -6.67 2.14
C LYS A 72 2.64 -7.63 1.53
N LEU A 73 2.30 -8.93 1.48
CA LEU A 73 3.15 -9.95 0.86
C LEU A 73 3.41 -9.64 -0.61
N MET A 74 2.37 -9.28 -1.36
CA MET A 74 2.48 -8.88 -2.75
C MET A 74 3.34 -7.61 -2.91
N TRP A 75 3.10 -6.60 -2.07
CA TRP A 75 3.82 -5.34 -2.10
C TRP A 75 5.32 -5.51 -1.80
N ASP A 76 5.66 -6.39 -0.86
CA ASP A 76 7.05 -6.73 -0.56
C ASP A 76 7.74 -7.45 -1.72
N MET A 77 7.01 -8.28 -2.49
CA MET A 77 7.54 -8.87 -3.72
C MET A 77 7.78 -7.80 -4.80
N LEU A 78 6.80 -6.92 -5.01
CA LEU A 78 6.91 -5.84 -5.99
C LEU A 78 8.07 -4.89 -5.65
N ARG A 79 8.34 -4.60 -4.37
CA ARG A 79 9.47 -3.73 -3.98
C ARG A 79 10.85 -4.35 -4.21
N ARG A 80 10.94 -5.67 -4.44
CA ARG A 80 12.20 -6.38 -4.70
C ARG A 80 12.54 -6.51 -6.20
N LEU A 81 11.59 -6.16 -7.08
CA LEU A 81 11.70 -6.20 -8.54
C LEU A 81 12.00 -4.80 -9.10
#